data_AF-A0A3N5P734-F1
#
_entry.id   AF-A0A3N5P734-F1
#
_cell.length_a   1.000
_cell.length_b   1.000
_cell.length_c   1.000
_cell.angle_alpha   90.00
_cell.angle_beta   90.00
_cell.angle_gamma   90.00
#
_symmetry.space_group_name_H-M   'P 1'
#
loop_
_entity.id
_entity.type
_entity.pdbx_description
1 polymer ?
#
loop_
_entity_poly.entity_id
_entity_poly.type
_entity_poly.pdbx_seq_one_letter_code
_entity_poly.pdbx_strand_id
1 'polypeptide(L)'
;MSVSADDIKFRKSVVVTDTVANGGRVGYVQILSGVKHNLFPRVTKSERTAGVTRYRKQFICNENSADEIAYSALVYLEFPTNAGDRILAALGTKEDTQNDLDSTYKWASCGPLNAGVSAGGVTVAIAMENTDVDILNGGLIHIANKYESGTVDTTARIGDSVEYSVPLSKWMPIAHTDDVIYPNGLYLGGSKVMTIQPTDTEEWLRIADPVYTAEDIGTGDGVDTAPPLTTLANVPICLDSDKLPVVTTLDGADVAMTVNVAADGTCSGDCSAGTLNMETGVWTVDITWTSAPKNAQDILVTYHERAHTWSGSVVTIALDDMLANNYLAAETYVGICLELGDIEPVFLDWVEISSAGTYDESTYPLVLSNLGTVTDSFTITFTDATHFGCAGVAEGSLGSGIVTSDFAPINPNTGLPYFTLDKDGWSGSWVLGDTVTFKTVASAVGVWLKEIVPALTAAEPFNLLVLGLYCE
;
A
#
# COMPACT_ATOMS: atom_id res chain seq x y z
N MET A 1 4.89 -23.12 -12.48
CA MET A 1 4.66 -22.23 -13.65
C MET A 1 4.65 -20.82 -13.08
N SER A 2 5.31 -19.84 -13.69
CA SER A 2 5.30 -18.49 -13.13
C SER A 2 3.90 -17.87 -13.18
N VAL A 3 3.59 -16.99 -12.22
CA VAL A 3 2.39 -16.16 -12.25
C VAL A 3 2.42 -15.28 -13.50
N SER A 4 1.29 -15.16 -14.18
CA SER A 4 1.12 -14.31 -15.36
C SER A 4 0.20 -13.12 -15.06
N ALA A 5 0.21 -12.10 -15.91
CA ALA A 5 -0.72 -10.96 -15.77
C ALA A 5 -2.20 -11.40 -15.76
N ASP A 6 -2.52 -12.49 -16.46
CA ASP A 6 -3.87 -13.06 -16.48
C ASP A 6 -4.25 -13.79 -15.18
N ASP A 7 -3.31 -14.06 -14.29
CA ASP A 7 -3.61 -14.65 -12.98
C ASP A 7 -3.98 -13.58 -11.94
N ILE A 8 -3.57 -12.32 -12.16
CA ILE A 8 -3.88 -11.23 -11.23
C ILE A 8 -5.20 -10.57 -11.60
N LYS A 9 -6.16 -10.61 -10.67
CA LYS A 9 -7.51 -10.07 -10.87
C LYS A 9 -7.81 -8.96 -9.88
N PHE A 10 -8.40 -7.89 -10.39
CA PHE A 10 -8.93 -6.81 -9.58
C PHE A 10 -10.38 -7.16 -9.20
N ARG A 11 -10.69 -7.18 -7.91
CA ARG A 11 -12.06 -7.44 -7.41
C ARG A 11 -12.57 -6.28 -6.59
N LYS A 12 -13.89 -6.06 -6.64
CA LYS A 12 -14.55 -5.09 -5.77
C LYS A 12 -14.57 -5.61 -4.34
N SER A 13 -14.60 -4.70 -3.37
CA SER A 13 -15.06 -5.04 -2.03
C SER A 13 -16.54 -5.48 -2.05
N VAL A 14 -16.97 -6.23 -1.03
CA VAL A 14 -18.36 -6.67 -0.88
C VAL A 14 -19.32 -5.48 -0.88
N VAL A 15 -18.96 -4.38 -0.21
CA VAL A 15 -19.77 -3.17 -0.14
C VAL A 15 -19.13 -2.07 -0.98
N VAL A 16 -19.86 -1.59 -1.98
CA VAL A 16 -19.47 -0.46 -2.83
C VAL A 16 -20.54 0.62 -2.73
N THR A 17 -20.29 1.67 -1.95
CA THR A 17 -21.25 2.76 -1.70
C THR A 17 -20.53 4.10 -1.54
N ASP A 18 -21.28 5.20 -1.48
CA ASP A 18 -20.73 6.53 -1.15
C ASP A 18 -20.94 6.88 0.35
N THR A 19 -21.06 5.85 1.20
CA THR A 19 -21.24 5.99 2.66
C THR A 19 -20.04 5.44 3.40
N VAL A 20 -19.95 5.71 4.71
CA VAL A 20 -18.87 5.17 5.57
C VAL A 20 -18.82 3.63 5.60
N ALA A 21 -19.89 2.94 5.20
CA ALA A 21 -19.93 1.47 5.12
C ALA A 21 -19.27 0.89 3.86
N ASN A 22 -18.83 1.73 2.92
CA ASN A 22 -18.05 1.31 1.75
C ASN A 22 -16.79 0.53 2.16
N GLY A 23 -16.35 -0.43 1.34
CA GLY A 23 -15.21 -1.29 1.64
C GLY A 23 -15.61 -2.65 2.23
N GLY A 24 -14.87 -3.11 3.24
CA GLY A 24 -15.04 -4.43 3.83
C GLY A 24 -14.24 -5.53 3.13
N ARG A 25 -14.71 -6.77 3.28
CA ARG A 25 -14.09 -7.99 2.71
C ARG A 25 -14.04 -7.97 1.19
N VAL A 26 -13.16 -8.81 0.62
CA VAL A 26 -13.11 -9.07 -0.84
C VAL A 26 -14.43 -9.64 -1.33
N GLY A 27 -14.95 -9.08 -2.43
CA GLY A 27 -16.13 -9.60 -3.12
C GLY A 27 -15.76 -10.43 -4.34
N TYR A 28 -16.75 -11.09 -4.95
CA TYR A 28 -16.55 -11.94 -6.13
C TYR A 28 -16.79 -11.22 -7.47
N VAL A 29 -17.02 -9.91 -7.46
CA VAL A 29 -17.22 -9.14 -8.70
C VAL A 29 -15.89 -8.60 -9.20
N GLN A 30 -15.46 -9.07 -10.37
CA GLN A 30 -14.24 -8.59 -11.01
C GLN A 30 -14.42 -7.16 -11.56
N ILE A 31 -13.35 -6.37 -11.45
CA ILE A 31 -13.17 -5.08 -12.09
C ILE A 31 -12.41 -5.32 -13.40
N LEU A 32 -13.14 -5.39 -14.50
CA LEU A 32 -12.61 -5.48 -15.86
C LEU A 32 -12.07 -4.11 -16.32
N SER A 33 -10.89 -4.14 -16.93
CA SER A 33 -10.28 -2.98 -17.60
C SER A 33 -11.14 -2.51 -18.79
N GLY A 34 -11.04 -1.23 -19.14
CA GLY A 34 -11.78 -0.62 -20.25
C GLY A 34 -13.30 -0.47 -20.04
N VAL A 35 -13.87 -0.99 -18.95
CA VAL A 35 -15.31 -0.91 -18.68
C VAL A 35 -15.64 0.37 -17.91
N LYS A 36 -16.44 1.25 -18.54
CA LYS A 36 -16.87 2.51 -17.93
C LYS A 36 -17.68 2.30 -16.66
N HIS A 37 -17.36 3.12 -15.66
CA HIS A 37 -18.00 3.15 -14.35
C HIS A 37 -17.97 1.82 -13.58
N ASN A 38 -16.98 0.98 -13.87
CA ASN A 38 -16.92 -0.33 -13.23
C ASN A 38 -16.55 -0.20 -11.74
N LEU A 39 -15.70 0.76 -11.38
CA LEU A 39 -15.33 1.01 -9.98
C LEU A 39 -15.91 2.32 -9.43
N PHE A 40 -15.55 3.43 -10.07
CA PHE A 40 -16.11 4.75 -9.74
C PHE A 40 -17.38 5.02 -10.56
N PRO A 41 -18.45 5.55 -9.96
CA PRO A 41 -19.64 5.93 -10.69
C PRO A 41 -19.37 7.21 -11.50
N ARG A 42 -20.28 7.53 -12.41
CA ARG A 42 -20.23 8.80 -13.13
C ARG A 42 -20.33 9.98 -12.14
N VAL A 43 -19.40 10.93 -12.22
CA VAL A 43 -19.54 12.23 -11.54
C VAL A 43 -20.68 13.04 -12.20
N THR A 44 -21.67 13.43 -11.41
CA THR A 44 -22.81 14.23 -11.88
C THR A 44 -22.42 15.70 -12.07
N LYS A 45 -23.28 16.46 -12.77
CA LYS A 45 -23.06 17.91 -12.95
C LYS A 45 -23.10 18.67 -11.62
N SER A 46 -24.01 18.30 -10.72
CA SER A 46 -24.12 18.88 -9.39
C SER A 46 -22.86 18.64 -8.57
N GLU A 47 -22.33 17.42 -8.59
CA GLU A 47 -21.11 17.08 -7.87
C GLU A 47 -19.89 17.81 -8.43
N ARG A 48 -19.74 17.91 -9.76
CA ARG A 48 -18.66 18.76 -10.33
C ARG A 48 -18.79 20.22 -9.95
N THR A 49 -20.01 20.73 -9.80
CA THR A 49 -20.23 22.13 -9.40
C THR A 49 -19.82 22.36 -7.94
N ALA A 50 -20.13 21.40 -7.06
CA ALA A 50 -19.87 21.50 -5.63
C ALA A 50 -18.47 20.99 -5.20
N GLY A 51 -17.87 20.12 -6.01
CA GLY A 51 -16.79 19.23 -5.61
C GLY A 51 -17.33 17.98 -4.92
N VAL A 52 -16.59 16.86 -5.03
CA VAL A 52 -16.88 15.62 -4.32
C VAL A 52 -15.59 14.83 -4.09
N THR A 53 -15.49 14.18 -2.93
CA THR A 53 -14.49 13.15 -2.67
C THR A 53 -15.18 11.81 -2.56
N ARG A 54 -14.69 10.80 -3.27
CA ARG A 54 -15.20 9.43 -3.22
C ARG A 54 -14.09 8.45 -2.93
N TYR A 55 -14.47 7.38 -2.23
CA TYR A 55 -13.57 6.28 -1.93
C TYR A 55 -14.08 5.01 -2.59
N ARG A 56 -13.16 4.18 -3.07
CA ARG A 56 -13.47 2.82 -3.53
C ARG A 56 -12.40 1.89 -3.03
N LYS A 57 -12.81 0.77 -2.43
CA LYS A 57 -11.90 -0.31 -2.10
C LYS A 57 -11.95 -1.36 -3.22
N GLN A 58 -10.77 -1.76 -3.66
CA GLN A 58 -10.59 -2.91 -4.53
C GLN A 58 -9.60 -3.87 -3.90
N PHE A 59 -9.53 -5.07 -4.44
CA PHE A 59 -8.59 -6.10 -4.06
C PHE A 59 -7.80 -6.53 -5.27
N ILE A 60 -6.49 -6.67 -5.11
CA ILE A 60 -5.59 -7.27 -6.09
C ILE A 60 -5.41 -8.71 -5.66
N CYS A 61 -6.01 -9.63 -6.42
CA CYS A 61 -6.07 -11.05 -6.09
C CYS A 61 -5.13 -11.83 -6.98
N ASN A 62 -4.34 -12.73 -6.40
CA ASN A 62 -3.64 -13.76 -7.15
C ASN A 62 -4.57 -14.98 -7.26
N GLU A 63 -4.97 -15.30 -8.49
CA GLU A 63 -5.88 -16.41 -8.81
C GLU A 63 -5.19 -17.48 -9.66
N ASN A 64 -3.86 -17.55 -9.59
CA ASN A 64 -3.10 -18.56 -10.31
C ASN A 64 -3.60 -19.96 -9.92
N SER A 65 -4.07 -20.72 -10.92
CA SER A 65 -4.74 -22.01 -10.71
C SER A 65 -3.80 -23.14 -10.26
N ALA A 66 -2.48 -22.92 -10.31
CA ALA A 66 -1.49 -23.85 -9.79
C ALA A 66 -1.04 -23.48 -8.36
N ASP A 67 -1.72 -22.52 -7.73
CA ASP A 67 -1.45 -22.03 -6.37
C ASP A 67 -0.03 -21.48 -6.19
N GLU A 68 0.52 -20.90 -7.26
CA GLU A 68 1.84 -20.26 -7.25
C GLU A 68 1.75 -18.89 -6.58
N ILE A 69 2.80 -18.52 -5.85
CA ILE A 69 2.90 -17.25 -5.12
C ILE A 69 3.23 -16.12 -6.09
N ALA A 70 2.55 -14.98 -5.96
CA ALA A 70 2.93 -13.75 -6.65
C ALA A 70 3.87 -12.97 -5.71
N TYR A 71 5.18 -13.06 -5.97
CA TYR A 71 6.20 -12.50 -5.09
C TYR A 71 6.36 -10.99 -5.28
N SER A 72 6.69 -10.30 -4.18
CA SER A 72 7.13 -8.90 -4.19
C SER A 72 6.21 -7.97 -4.98
N ALA A 73 4.89 -8.18 -4.89
CA ALA A 73 3.94 -7.49 -5.75
C ALA A 73 3.85 -6.00 -5.39
N LEU A 74 3.69 -5.17 -6.42
CA LEU A 74 3.59 -3.72 -6.32
C LEU A 74 2.39 -3.23 -7.13
N VAL A 75 1.72 -2.19 -6.65
CA VAL A 75 0.77 -1.41 -7.45
C VAL A 75 1.09 0.08 -7.33
N TYR A 76 0.92 0.81 -8.40
CA TYR A 76 1.14 2.25 -8.43
C TYR A 76 0.18 2.92 -9.43
N LEU A 77 -0.03 4.22 -9.25
CA LEU A 77 -0.67 5.03 -10.27
C LEU A 77 0.36 5.29 -11.37
N GLU A 78 0.00 4.94 -12.59
CA GLU A 78 0.92 4.97 -13.74
C GLU A 78 0.85 6.33 -14.44
N PHE A 79 -0.35 6.90 -14.53
CA PHE A 79 -0.60 8.19 -15.19
C PHE A 79 -1.70 8.95 -14.46
N PRO A 80 -1.59 10.28 -14.29
CA PRO A 80 -2.62 11.09 -13.64
C PRO A 80 -3.90 11.10 -14.47
N THR A 81 -5.03 11.39 -13.83
CA THR A 81 -6.30 11.53 -14.54
C THR A 81 -6.22 12.63 -15.59
N ASN A 82 -6.91 12.44 -16.71
CA ASN A 82 -6.92 13.42 -17.81
C ASN A 82 -7.92 14.56 -17.59
N ALA A 83 -8.76 14.48 -16.55
CA ALA A 83 -9.64 15.57 -16.15
C ALA A 83 -8.99 16.43 -15.05
N GLY A 84 -9.78 17.31 -14.42
CA GLY A 84 -9.32 18.13 -13.30
C GLY A 84 -9.56 17.51 -11.93
N ASP A 85 -9.93 16.23 -11.88
CA ASP A 85 -9.92 15.43 -10.66
C ASP A 85 -8.54 14.81 -10.44
N ARG A 86 -8.37 14.17 -9.28
CA ARG A 86 -7.16 13.39 -8.97
C ARG A 86 -7.49 12.12 -8.24
N ILE A 87 -6.68 11.09 -8.46
CA ILE A 87 -6.77 9.81 -7.75
C ILE A 87 -5.54 9.64 -6.86
N LEU A 88 -5.79 9.14 -5.65
CA LEU A 88 -4.75 8.63 -4.76
C LEU A 88 -5.06 7.19 -4.38
N ALA A 89 -4.02 6.42 -4.09
CA ALA A 89 -4.13 5.03 -3.68
C ALA A 89 -3.48 4.82 -2.30
N ALA A 90 -4.05 3.97 -1.45
CA ALA A 90 -3.46 3.58 -0.17
C ALA A 90 -3.68 2.08 0.06
N LEU A 91 -2.77 1.44 0.78
CA LEU A 91 -2.99 0.07 1.25
C LEU A 91 -4.17 0.04 2.23
N GLY A 92 -5.04 -0.95 2.06
CA GLY A 92 -6.14 -1.24 2.97
C GLY A 92 -5.94 -2.59 3.65
N THR A 93 -6.63 -2.79 4.76
CA THR A 93 -6.65 -4.11 5.41
C THR A 93 -7.60 -5.06 4.67
N LYS A 94 -7.71 -6.32 5.12
CA LYS A 94 -8.62 -7.29 4.50
C LYS A 94 -10.10 -6.93 4.74
N GLU A 95 -10.40 -6.13 5.75
CA GLU A 95 -11.77 -5.95 6.28
C GLU A 95 -12.16 -4.51 6.59
N ASP A 96 -11.21 -3.57 6.58
CA ASP A 96 -11.47 -2.14 6.80
C ASP A 96 -12.53 -1.59 5.84
N THR A 97 -13.30 -0.67 6.41
CA THR A 97 -14.33 0.12 5.74
C THR A 97 -13.88 1.58 5.64
N GLN A 98 -14.62 2.38 4.89
CA GLN A 98 -14.33 3.81 4.76
C GLN A 98 -14.43 4.54 6.11
N ASN A 99 -15.18 4.00 7.08
CA ASN A 99 -15.25 4.52 8.45
C ASN A 99 -13.92 4.41 9.21
N ASP A 100 -13.07 3.48 8.81
CA ASP A 100 -11.81 3.17 9.50
C ASP A 100 -10.63 3.96 8.91
N LEU A 101 -10.86 4.74 7.83
CA LEU A 101 -9.83 5.59 7.22
C LEU A 101 -9.49 6.75 8.15
N ASP A 102 -8.22 6.84 8.52
CA ASP A 102 -7.65 7.90 9.35
C ASP A 102 -6.27 8.36 8.82
N SER A 103 -5.48 9.05 9.65
CA SER A 103 -4.15 9.57 9.29
C SER A 103 -3.05 8.49 9.18
N THR A 104 -3.35 7.23 9.52
CA THR A 104 -2.40 6.12 9.37
C THR A 104 -2.30 5.64 7.92
N TYR A 105 -3.35 5.85 7.12
CA TYR A 105 -3.36 5.51 5.70
C TYR A 105 -2.48 6.48 4.91
N LYS A 106 -1.53 5.93 4.15
CA LYS A 106 -0.58 6.68 3.34
C LYS A 106 -1.01 6.67 1.89
N TRP A 107 -1.31 7.86 1.37
CA TRP A 107 -1.89 8.07 0.05
C TRP A 107 -0.80 8.35 -0.99
N ALA A 108 -0.55 7.38 -1.85
CA ALA A 108 0.33 7.49 -3.00
C ALA A 108 -0.41 8.06 -4.22
N SER A 109 0.34 8.76 -5.08
CA SER A 109 -0.11 9.20 -6.40
C SER A 109 1.05 9.19 -7.40
N CYS A 110 0.87 9.82 -8.55
CA CYS A 110 1.88 9.89 -9.60
C CYS A 110 1.90 11.27 -10.23
N GLY A 111 2.96 11.54 -11.00
CA GLY A 111 3.05 12.75 -11.78
C GLY A 111 4.15 12.69 -12.84
N PRO A 112 4.14 13.60 -13.82
CA PRO A 112 5.23 13.73 -14.76
C PRO A 112 6.51 14.19 -14.06
N LEU A 113 7.63 13.77 -14.62
CA LEU A 113 8.93 14.28 -14.22
C LEU A 113 9.00 15.79 -14.51
N ASN A 114 9.30 16.60 -13.49
CA ASN A 114 9.31 18.06 -13.58
C ASN A 114 10.49 18.58 -14.43
N ALA A 115 11.65 17.91 -14.36
CA ALA A 115 12.83 18.22 -15.15
C ALA A 115 13.61 16.93 -15.44
N GLY A 116 14.22 16.85 -16.63
CA GLY A 116 14.98 15.66 -17.02
C GLY A 116 16.11 15.34 -16.04
N VAL A 117 16.32 14.05 -15.80
CA VAL A 117 17.40 13.54 -14.93
C VAL A 117 18.37 12.70 -15.75
N SER A 118 19.64 12.71 -15.35
CA SER A 118 20.68 11.90 -15.98
C SER A 118 21.01 10.69 -15.13
N ALA A 119 21.53 9.64 -15.77
CA ALA A 119 22.12 8.51 -15.08
C ALA A 119 23.19 8.98 -14.08
N GLY A 120 23.23 8.35 -12.91
CA GLY A 120 24.04 8.79 -11.76
C GLY A 120 23.37 9.87 -10.89
N GLY A 121 22.20 10.38 -11.28
CA GLY A 121 21.40 11.28 -10.44
C GLY A 121 20.93 10.58 -9.17
N VAL A 122 20.80 11.33 -8.07
CA VAL A 122 20.34 10.83 -6.76
C VAL A 122 19.08 11.56 -6.28
N THR A 123 18.46 12.33 -7.16
CA THR A 123 17.23 13.08 -6.86
C THR A 123 16.30 13.08 -8.05
N VAL A 124 15.00 13.01 -7.79
CA VAL A 124 13.93 13.11 -8.79
C VAL A 124 12.96 14.20 -8.36
N ALA A 125 12.60 15.08 -9.30
CA ALA A 125 11.59 16.11 -9.07
C ALA A 125 10.32 15.77 -9.85
N ILE A 126 9.19 15.63 -9.17
CA ILE A 126 7.91 15.19 -9.73
C ILE A 126 6.91 16.33 -9.62
N ALA A 127 6.25 16.67 -10.74
CA ALA A 127 5.18 17.66 -10.75
C ALA A 127 3.85 16.99 -10.43
N MET A 128 3.47 16.97 -9.16
CA MET A 128 2.22 16.37 -8.70
C MET A 128 1.03 17.32 -8.95
N GLU A 129 -0.18 16.77 -8.99
CA GLU A 129 -1.41 17.58 -9.10
C GLU A 129 -1.67 18.39 -7.81
N ASN A 130 -1.24 17.88 -6.66
CA ASN A 130 -1.40 18.51 -5.35
C ASN A 130 -0.35 17.96 -4.35
N THR A 131 -0.32 18.53 -3.15
CA THR A 131 0.57 18.15 -2.04
C THR A 131 -0.08 17.17 -1.06
N ASP A 132 -1.26 16.63 -1.37
CA ASP A 132 -2.00 15.71 -0.50
C ASP A 132 -1.59 14.23 -0.68
N VAL A 133 -0.31 14.03 -1.03
CA VAL A 133 0.34 12.75 -1.31
C VAL A 133 1.39 12.51 -0.22
N ASP A 134 1.38 11.32 0.36
CA ASP A 134 2.37 10.91 1.35
C ASP A 134 3.64 10.40 0.64
N ILE A 135 4.80 10.91 1.06
CA ILE A 135 6.12 10.50 0.59
C ILE A 135 6.89 9.94 1.77
N LEU A 136 7.04 8.62 1.80
CA LEU A 136 7.65 7.92 2.93
C LEU A 136 9.14 7.70 2.68
N ASN A 137 9.99 7.97 3.67
CA ASN A 137 11.39 7.58 3.62
C ASN A 137 11.48 6.05 3.46
N GLY A 138 12.40 5.56 2.62
CA GLY A 138 12.51 4.13 2.33
C GLY A 138 11.37 3.55 1.47
N GLY A 139 10.36 4.36 1.12
CA GLY A 139 9.32 3.98 0.17
C GLY A 139 9.90 3.71 -1.22
N LEU A 140 9.09 3.16 -2.12
CA LEU A 140 9.52 2.81 -3.46
C LEU A 140 8.84 3.71 -4.49
N ILE A 141 9.61 4.15 -5.50
CA ILE A 141 9.07 4.83 -6.68
C ILE A 141 9.29 3.96 -7.92
N HIS A 142 8.38 4.07 -8.88
CA HIS A 142 8.55 3.59 -10.24
C HIS A 142 8.74 4.79 -11.16
N ILE A 143 9.77 4.77 -11.99
CA ILE A 143 10.05 5.78 -13.01
C ILE A 143 10.16 5.11 -14.38
N ALA A 144 9.41 5.61 -15.36
CA ALA A 144 9.40 5.02 -16.71
C ALA A 144 9.21 6.08 -17.81
N ASN A 145 9.89 5.89 -18.95
CA ASN A 145 9.79 6.76 -20.13
C ASN A 145 8.89 6.21 -21.27
N LYS A 146 7.95 5.33 -20.96
CA LYS A 146 7.06 4.64 -21.93
C LYS A 146 5.90 5.50 -22.47
N TYR A 147 6.12 6.82 -22.62
CA TYR A 147 5.06 7.80 -22.92
C TYR A 147 5.42 8.68 -24.12
N GLU A 148 4.81 8.37 -25.25
CA GLU A 148 5.06 9.07 -26.50
C GLU A 148 4.21 10.33 -26.64
N SER A 149 4.79 11.33 -27.32
CA SER A 149 4.10 12.55 -27.71
C SER A 149 3.89 12.57 -29.22
N GLY A 150 2.64 12.57 -29.67
CA GLY A 150 2.35 12.52 -31.10
C GLY A 150 1.00 13.10 -31.48
N THR A 151 0.77 13.20 -32.78
CA THR A 151 -0.56 13.52 -33.31
C THR A 151 -1.43 12.28 -33.17
N VAL A 152 -2.62 12.43 -32.58
CA VAL A 152 -3.61 11.37 -32.45
C VAL A 152 -4.81 11.73 -33.33
N ASP A 153 -5.38 10.75 -34.03
CA ASP A 153 -6.54 10.96 -34.87
C ASP A 153 -7.73 11.47 -34.06
N THR A 154 -8.47 12.43 -34.61
CA THR A 154 -9.61 13.08 -33.95
C THR A 154 -10.77 12.15 -33.62
N THR A 155 -10.79 10.93 -34.18
CA THR A 155 -11.80 9.91 -33.87
C THR A 155 -11.46 9.07 -32.65
N ALA A 156 -10.19 9.05 -32.20
CA ALA A 156 -9.77 8.38 -30.99
C ALA A 156 -10.32 9.09 -29.75
N ARG A 157 -10.67 8.31 -28.74
CA ARG A 157 -11.12 8.76 -27.42
C ARG A 157 -10.14 8.27 -26.39
N ILE A 158 -10.05 9.01 -25.29
CA ILE A 158 -9.17 8.65 -24.18
C ILE A 158 -9.58 7.26 -23.66
N GLY A 159 -8.59 6.39 -23.49
CA GLY A 159 -8.76 4.97 -23.18
C GLY A 159 -8.89 4.05 -24.39
N ASP A 160 -8.95 4.56 -25.62
CA ASP A 160 -8.93 3.71 -26.81
C ASP A 160 -7.53 3.12 -27.03
N SER A 161 -7.48 1.86 -27.46
CA SER A 161 -6.27 1.28 -28.05
C SER A 161 -5.99 1.96 -29.39
N VAL A 162 -4.74 2.32 -29.65
CA VAL A 162 -4.29 3.00 -30.87
C VAL A 162 -3.10 2.29 -31.49
N GLU A 163 -2.93 2.42 -32.80
CA GLU A 163 -1.75 1.96 -33.56
C GLU A 163 -1.11 3.14 -34.30
N TYR A 164 0.22 3.23 -34.29
CA TYR A 164 0.95 4.29 -34.98
C TYR A 164 0.98 4.05 -36.50
N SER A 165 0.38 4.97 -37.26
CA SER A 165 0.38 4.92 -38.72
C SER A 165 1.57 5.69 -39.28
N VAL A 166 2.62 4.98 -39.68
CA VAL A 166 3.80 5.58 -40.35
C VAL A 166 3.41 6.43 -41.58
N PRO A 167 2.53 5.99 -42.50
CA PRO A 167 2.16 6.79 -43.67
C PRO A 167 1.43 8.09 -43.33
N LEU A 168 0.71 8.13 -42.21
CA LEU A 168 -0.06 9.31 -41.78
C LEU A 168 0.65 10.13 -40.70
N SER A 169 1.74 9.60 -40.14
CA SER A 169 2.49 10.18 -39.00
C SER A 169 1.58 10.55 -37.83
N LYS A 170 0.62 9.66 -37.50
CA LYS A 170 -0.32 9.83 -36.40
C LYS A 170 -0.80 8.49 -35.85
N TRP A 171 -1.25 8.50 -34.61
CA TRP A 171 -1.90 7.39 -33.94
C TRP A 171 -3.35 7.25 -34.39
N MET A 172 -3.75 6.03 -34.75
CA MET A 172 -5.08 5.69 -35.26
C MET A 172 -5.80 4.78 -34.27
N PRO A 173 -7.07 5.01 -33.93
CA PRO A 173 -7.81 4.10 -33.07
C PRO A 173 -8.00 2.74 -33.73
N ILE A 174 -7.85 1.68 -32.94
CA ILE A 174 -8.03 0.29 -33.35
C ILE A 174 -9.07 -0.41 -32.47
N ALA A 175 -9.40 -1.67 -32.78
CA ALA A 175 -10.17 -2.49 -31.86
C ALA A 175 -9.38 -2.67 -30.55
N HIS A 176 -10.10 -2.75 -29.43
CA HIS A 176 -9.46 -2.89 -28.13
C HIS A 176 -8.53 -4.10 -28.09
N THR A 177 -7.32 -3.84 -27.58
CA THR A 177 -6.28 -4.82 -27.27
C THR A 177 -5.60 -4.39 -25.97
N ASP A 178 -5.11 -5.37 -25.22
CA ASP A 178 -4.30 -5.16 -24.01
C ASP A 178 -2.81 -4.93 -24.35
N ASP A 179 -2.44 -5.05 -25.63
CA ASP A 179 -1.08 -4.80 -26.11
C ASP A 179 -0.76 -3.30 -26.14
N VAL A 180 0.26 -2.93 -25.36
CA VAL A 180 0.81 -1.57 -25.30
C VAL A 180 2.25 -1.52 -25.82
N ILE A 181 2.66 -2.48 -26.65
CA ILE A 181 3.98 -2.51 -27.29
C ILE A 181 3.91 -1.83 -28.67
N TYR A 182 4.88 -0.97 -28.98
CA TYR A 182 4.93 -0.28 -30.27
C TYR A 182 4.86 -1.29 -31.45
N PRO A 183 4.00 -1.06 -32.46
CA PRO A 183 3.32 0.19 -32.79
C PRO A 183 1.95 0.40 -32.11
N ASN A 184 1.54 -0.46 -31.18
CA ASN A 184 0.30 -0.31 -30.41
C ASN A 184 0.51 0.51 -29.13
N GLY A 185 -0.56 1.11 -28.62
CA GLY A 185 -0.53 1.85 -27.37
C GLY A 185 -1.91 2.20 -26.83
N LEU A 186 -1.94 2.81 -25.66
CA LEU A 186 -3.13 3.32 -24.98
C LEU A 186 -3.19 4.84 -25.10
N TYR A 187 -4.27 5.39 -25.65
CA TYR A 187 -4.43 6.83 -25.75
C TYR A 187 -4.82 7.46 -24.40
N LEU A 188 -3.96 8.33 -23.88
CA LEU A 188 -4.10 8.94 -22.54
C LEU A 188 -4.72 10.35 -22.57
N GLY A 189 -4.86 10.94 -23.76
CA GLY A 189 -5.40 12.28 -23.95
C GLY A 189 -4.40 13.29 -24.47
N GLY A 190 -4.91 14.37 -25.05
CA GLY A 190 -4.08 15.38 -25.72
C GLY A 190 -3.22 14.72 -26.81
N SER A 191 -1.90 14.85 -26.68
CA SER A 191 -0.91 14.22 -27.56
C SER A 191 -0.24 12.99 -26.96
N LYS A 192 -0.71 12.48 -25.80
CA LYS A 192 -0.04 11.42 -25.03
C LYS A 192 -0.58 10.04 -25.35
N VAL A 193 0.33 9.12 -25.65
CA VAL A 193 0.06 7.69 -25.83
C VAL A 193 1.05 6.91 -24.96
N MET A 194 0.56 5.99 -24.15
CA MET A 194 1.41 5.01 -23.48
C MET A 194 1.73 3.89 -24.46
N THR A 195 3.01 3.66 -24.71
CA THR A 195 3.51 2.63 -25.63
C THR A 195 4.92 2.26 -25.20
N ILE A 196 5.22 0.97 -25.20
CA ILE A 196 6.53 0.43 -24.82
C ILE A 196 7.34 0.18 -26.08
N GLN A 197 8.51 0.80 -26.15
CA GLN A 197 9.53 0.58 -27.17
C GLN A 197 10.71 -0.23 -26.61
N PRO A 198 11.49 -0.92 -27.45
CA PRO A 198 12.69 -1.62 -27.01
C PRO A 198 13.78 -0.72 -26.40
N THR A 199 13.69 0.60 -26.61
CA THR A 199 14.60 1.60 -26.05
C THR A 199 14.10 2.22 -24.75
N ASP A 200 12.86 1.93 -24.36
CA ASP A 200 12.29 2.43 -23.13
C ASP A 200 12.90 1.70 -21.94
N THR A 201 12.93 2.40 -20.83
CA THR A 201 13.55 2.00 -19.58
C THR A 201 12.60 2.28 -18.45
N GLU A 202 12.56 1.38 -17.49
CA GLU A 202 11.87 1.56 -16.23
C GLU A 202 12.76 1.12 -15.08
N GLU A 203 12.64 1.80 -13.95
CA GLU A 203 13.41 1.54 -12.74
C GLU A 203 12.50 1.62 -11.52
N TRP A 204 12.79 0.77 -10.53
CA TRP A 204 12.21 0.81 -9.20
C TRP A 204 13.29 1.22 -8.22
N LEU A 205 13.12 2.40 -7.61
CA LEU A 205 14.16 3.02 -6.79
C LEU A 205 13.62 3.32 -5.40
N ARG A 206 14.43 3.05 -4.38
CA ARG A 206 14.12 3.39 -3.00
C ARG A 206 14.31 4.88 -2.77
N ILE A 207 13.34 5.50 -2.10
CA ILE A 207 13.48 6.82 -1.49
C ILE A 207 14.50 6.69 -0.36
N ALA A 208 15.42 7.64 -0.26
CA ALA A 208 16.46 7.62 0.76
C ALA A 208 15.85 7.53 2.17
N ASP A 209 16.58 6.90 3.10
CA ASP A 209 16.21 6.87 4.51
C ASP A 209 17.41 7.19 5.42
N PRO A 210 17.92 8.44 5.37
CA PRO A 210 19.08 8.85 6.15
C PRO A 210 18.76 8.84 7.64
N VAL A 211 19.38 7.92 8.38
CA VAL A 211 19.26 7.79 9.84
C VAL A 211 20.50 8.34 10.55
N TYR A 212 20.27 9.12 11.59
CA TYR A 212 21.30 9.66 12.48
C TYR A 212 21.06 9.09 13.88
N THR A 213 22.05 8.35 14.39
CA THR A 213 21.95 7.66 15.68
C THR A 213 22.89 8.33 16.68
N ALA A 214 22.42 8.48 17.91
CA ALA A 214 23.19 9.02 19.03
C ALA A 214 23.86 10.38 18.75
N GLU A 215 23.15 11.31 18.09
CA GLU A 215 23.60 12.70 18.02
C GLU A 215 23.54 13.32 19.42
N ASP A 216 24.67 13.83 19.91
CA ASP A 216 24.75 14.52 21.19
C ASP A 216 24.17 15.93 21.07
N ILE A 217 23.11 16.18 21.82
CA ILE A 217 22.36 17.43 21.81
C ILE A 217 22.48 18.20 23.12
N GLY A 218 23.26 17.74 24.09
CA GLY A 218 23.39 18.39 25.38
C GLY A 218 23.90 17.45 26.47
N THR A 219 24.12 17.99 27.65
CA THR A 219 24.60 17.23 28.82
C THR A 219 23.79 17.54 30.06
N GLY A 220 23.53 16.52 30.87
CA GLY A 220 22.90 16.67 32.19
C GLY A 220 23.87 17.18 33.25
N ASP A 221 23.35 17.91 34.24
CA ASP A 221 24.10 18.36 35.42
C ASP A 221 23.60 17.70 36.73
N GLY A 222 22.59 16.82 36.63
CA GLY A 222 21.96 16.13 37.76
C GLY A 222 20.98 17.00 38.57
N VAL A 223 20.70 18.23 38.14
CA VAL A 223 19.88 19.21 38.89
C VAL A 223 18.84 19.88 38.00
N ASP A 224 19.24 20.39 36.85
CA ASP A 224 18.37 21.05 35.88
C ASP A 224 17.51 20.00 35.16
N THR A 225 16.20 20.17 35.25
CA THR A 225 15.24 19.34 34.52
C THR A 225 15.01 19.83 33.10
N ALA A 226 15.57 20.97 32.70
CA ALA A 226 15.46 21.50 31.35
C ALA A 226 16.80 22.05 30.84
N PRO A 227 17.85 21.21 30.77
CA PRO A 227 19.14 21.65 30.25
C PRO A 227 18.99 22.10 28.79
N PRO A 228 19.72 23.14 28.36
CA PRO A 228 19.63 23.66 27.00
C PRO A 228 20.08 22.61 25.97
N LEU A 229 19.34 22.49 24.87
CA LEU A 229 19.64 21.54 23.81
C LEU A 229 20.17 22.25 22.55
N THR A 230 21.03 21.58 21.80
CA THR A 230 21.52 22.08 20.51
C THR A 230 20.54 21.75 19.38
N THR A 231 20.58 22.56 18.32
CA THR A 231 19.85 22.29 17.07
C THR A 231 20.35 21.00 16.43
N LEU A 232 19.42 20.20 15.90
CA LEU A 232 19.76 19.00 15.13
C LEU A 232 20.48 19.35 13.83
N ALA A 233 21.52 18.59 13.51
CA ALA A 233 22.41 18.89 12.39
C ALA A 233 21.77 18.72 11.00
N ASN A 234 20.93 17.71 10.82
CA ASN A 234 20.36 17.32 9.52
C ASN A 234 18.86 17.57 9.52
N VAL A 235 18.38 18.34 8.56
CA VAL A 235 17.01 18.85 8.49
C VAL A 235 16.55 18.95 7.04
N PRO A 236 15.25 18.84 6.75
CA PRO A 236 14.13 18.68 7.70
C PRO A 236 14.04 17.27 8.30
N ILE A 237 13.36 17.13 9.44
CA ILE A 237 13.21 15.86 10.16
C ILE A 237 12.04 15.06 9.57
N CYS A 238 12.22 13.74 9.47
CA CYS A 238 11.20 12.81 9.01
C CYS A 238 9.93 12.88 9.87
N LEU A 239 8.76 12.72 9.24
CA LEU A 239 7.45 12.73 9.89
C LEU A 239 6.75 11.38 9.85
N ASP A 240 7.42 10.34 9.32
CA ASP A 240 6.89 8.99 9.28
C ASP A 240 6.79 8.46 10.70
N SER A 241 5.64 7.88 11.05
CA SER A 241 5.28 7.57 12.45
C SER A 241 6.23 6.60 13.15
N ASP A 242 6.92 5.75 12.39
CA ASP A 242 7.91 4.78 12.84
C ASP A 242 9.36 5.31 12.82
N LYS A 243 9.57 6.55 12.35
CA LYS A 243 10.89 7.19 12.17
C LYS A 243 11.02 8.53 12.89
N LEU A 244 10.13 8.77 13.84
CA LEU A 244 10.12 9.98 14.65
C LEU A 244 11.29 10.02 15.65
N PRO A 245 11.76 11.21 16.06
CA PRO A 245 12.90 11.33 16.95
C PRO A 245 12.66 10.69 18.33
N VAL A 246 13.68 9.99 18.81
CA VAL A 246 13.73 9.43 20.16
C VAL A 246 14.98 9.96 20.86
N VAL A 247 14.76 10.65 21.99
CA VAL A 247 15.82 11.22 22.83
C VAL A 247 16.01 10.34 24.05
N THR A 248 17.26 10.05 24.40
CA THR A 248 17.62 9.14 25.49
C THR A 248 18.73 9.72 26.36
N THR A 249 18.67 9.43 27.66
CA THR A 249 19.73 9.73 28.64
C THR A 249 19.57 8.82 29.86
N LEU A 250 20.32 9.09 30.94
CA LEU A 250 20.17 8.42 32.24
C LEU A 250 19.78 9.43 33.32
N ASP A 251 18.96 9.00 34.29
CA ASP A 251 18.71 9.75 35.51
C ASP A 251 19.85 9.56 36.55
N GLY A 252 19.75 10.28 37.67
CA GLY A 252 20.73 10.19 38.76
C GLY A 252 20.89 8.81 39.42
N ALA A 253 19.99 7.85 39.15
CA ALA A 253 20.01 6.48 39.63
C ALA A 253 20.45 5.47 38.55
N ASP A 254 20.98 5.93 37.42
CA ASP A 254 21.35 5.11 36.26
C ASP A 254 20.16 4.40 35.60
N VAL A 255 18.95 4.96 35.73
CA VAL A 255 17.76 4.48 35.04
C VAL A 255 17.67 5.17 33.67
N ALA A 256 17.41 4.36 32.63
CA ALA A 256 17.22 4.87 31.28
C ALA A 256 15.98 5.76 31.20
N MET A 257 16.15 6.94 30.63
CA MET A 257 15.07 7.88 30.33
C MET A 257 14.88 7.97 28.83
N THR A 258 13.62 7.94 28.39
CA THR A 258 13.25 8.00 26.97
C THR A 258 12.18 9.04 26.73
N VAL A 259 12.45 9.94 25.80
CA VAL A 259 11.51 10.97 25.33
C VAL A 259 11.22 10.72 23.86
N ASN A 260 9.94 10.53 23.54
CA ASN A 260 9.47 10.38 22.16
C ASN A 260 8.97 11.73 21.66
N VAL A 261 9.41 12.15 20.47
CA VAL A 261 8.94 13.37 19.81
C VAL A 261 7.89 13.02 18.77
N ALA A 262 6.70 13.61 18.85
CA ALA A 262 5.63 13.41 17.89
C ALA A 262 5.88 14.18 16.57
N ALA A 263 5.12 13.87 15.52
CA ALA A 263 5.24 14.53 14.22
C ALA A 263 4.96 16.05 14.26
N ASP A 264 4.22 16.53 15.28
CA ASP A 264 4.00 17.97 15.53
C ASP A 264 5.12 18.62 16.37
N GLY A 265 6.15 17.84 16.74
CA GLY A 265 7.29 18.28 17.54
C GLY A 265 7.10 18.16 19.04
N THR A 266 5.90 17.80 19.53
CA THR A 266 5.64 17.69 20.98
C THR A 266 6.31 16.46 21.59
N CYS A 267 6.78 16.57 22.83
CA CYS A 267 7.41 15.44 23.53
C CYS A 267 6.41 14.60 24.35
N SER A 268 6.76 13.34 24.61
CA SER A 268 6.06 12.43 25.53
C SER A 268 7.05 11.44 26.16
N GLY A 269 6.60 10.59 27.10
CA GLY A 269 7.48 9.66 27.84
C GLY A 269 8.04 10.33 29.11
N ASP A 270 9.35 10.31 29.29
CA ASP A 270 10.04 10.99 30.41
C ASP A 270 10.15 12.52 30.23
N CYS A 271 9.10 13.11 29.64
CA CYS A 271 9.00 14.53 29.31
C CYS A 271 7.68 15.11 29.80
N SER A 272 7.73 16.29 30.41
CA SER A 272 6.57 17.06 30.84
C SER A 272 6.26 18.27 29.95
N ALA A 273 7.25 18.77 29.20
CA ALA A 273 7.11 19.80 28.19
C ALA A 273 8.33 19.79 27.26
N GLY A 274 8.17 20.18 25.99
CA GLY A 274 9.26 20.19 25.02
C GLY A 274 8.69 20.28 23.62
N THR A 275 9.35 21.04 22.74
CA THR A 275 8.88 21.25 21.37
C THR A 275 10.03 21.41 20.40
N LEU A 276 10.25 20.40 19.57
CA LEU A 276 11.20 20.40 18.47
C LEU A 276 10.52 20.95 17.20
N ASN A 277 11.16 21.91 16.53
CA ASN A 277 10.72 22.33 15.21
C ASN A 277 11.22 21.32 14.17
N MET A 278 10.34 20.47 13.67
CA MET A 278 10.65 19.40 12.71
C MET A 278 11.21 19.87 11.36
N GLU A 279 11.07 21.15 11.02
CA GLU A 279 11.60 21.70 9.77
C GLU A 279 13.01 22.27 9.92
N THR A 280 13.33 22.80 11.11
CA THR A 280 14.59 23.52 11.36
C THR A 280 15.52 22.82 12.35
N GLY A 281 15.07 21.74 13.00
CA GLY A 281 15.83 21.01 14.01
C GLY A 281 16.01 21.78 15.33
N VAL A 282 15.40 22.96 15.47
CA VAL A 282 15.57 23.82 16.66
C VAL A 282 14.59 23.42 17.75
N TRP A 283 15.08 23.22 18.97
CA TRP A 283 14.25 23.13 20.16
C TRP A 283 13.69 24.51 20.51
N THR A 284 12.41 24.73 20.19
CA THR A 284 11.71 25.98 20.53
C THR A 284 11.37 26.06 22.02
N VAL A 285 11.21 24.88 22.63
CA VAL A 285 11.18 24.66 24.07
C VAL A 285 12.03 23.42 24.32
N ASP A 286 13.11 23.57 25.07
CA ASP A 286 13.94 22.44 25.49
C ASP A 286 13.10 21.43 26.29
N ILE A 287 13.56 20.17 26.29
CA ILE A 287 12.89 19.09 27.02
C ILE A 287 12.92 19.39 28.51
N THR A 288 11.73 19.49 29.12
CA THR A 288 11.55 19.47 30.58
C THR A 288 11.33 18.03 31.02
N TRP A 289 12.40 17.39 31.46
CA TRP A 289 12.45 16.02 31.93
C TRP A 289 11.65 15.80 33.21
N THR A 290 11.11 14.59 33.39
CA THR A 290 10.41 14.19 34.63
C THR A 290 11.36 14.06 35.83
N SER A 291 12.63 13.77 35.55
CA SER A 291 13.76 13.73 36.48
C SER A 291 14.97 14.41 35.82
N ALA A 292 15.82 15.10 36.58
CA ALA A 292 16.99 15.75 36.01
C ALA A 292 17.96 14.71 35.39
N PRO A 293 18.41 14.89 34.13
CA PRO A 293 19.44 14.05 33.54
C PRO A 293 20.71 14.05 34.38
N LYS A 294 21.36 12.90 34.50
CA LYS A 294 22.53 12.67 35.37
C LYS A 294 23.67 13.65 35.06
N ASN A 295 24.42 14.03 36.08
CA ASN A 295 25.58 14.89 35.94
C ASN A 295 26.64 14.29 35.00
N ALA A 296 27.05 15.10 34.01
CA ALA A 296 27.98 14.76 32.94
C ALA A 296 27.52 13.56 32.07
N GLN A 297 26.22 13.34 31.98
CA GLN A 297 25.63 12.36 31.08
C GLN A 297 25.17 13.03 29.79
N ASP A 298 25.55 12.44 28.66
CA ASP A 298 25.11 12.92 27.35
C ASP A 298 23.61 12.71 27.16
N ILE A 299 22.99 13.65 26.45
CA ILE A 299 21.62 13.58 25.98
C ILE A 299 21.69 13.29 24.49
N LEU A 300 21.24 12.11 24.11
CA LEU A 300 21.45 11.56 22.77
C LEU A 300 20.12 11.45 22.03
N VAL A 301 20.09 11.82 20.76
CA VAL A 301 18.91 11.65 19.90
C VAL A 301 19.19 10.72 18.73
N THR A 302 18.19 9.90 18.40
CA THR A 302 18.13 9.15 17.14
C THR A 302 16.95 9.65 16.33
N TYR A 303 17.17 10.00 15.06
CA TYR A 303 16.15 10.52 14.15
C TYR A 303 16.50 10.25 12.69
N HIS A 304 15.54 10.48 11.80
CA HIS A 304 15.72 10.39 10.36
C HIS A 304 15.59 11.78 9.72
N GLU A 305 16.43 12.10 8.73
CA GLU A 305 16.22 13.27 7.86
C GLU A 305 15.16 12.94 6.79
N ARG A 306 14.27 13.88 6.51
CA ARG A 306 13.21 13.73 5.53
C ARG A 306 13.80 13.76 4.12
N ALA A 307 13.59 12.68 3.36
CA ALA A 307 14.13 12.51 2.02
C ALA A 307 13.34 13.26 0.92
N HIS A 308 12.49 14.23 1.28
CA HIS A 308 11.74 14.99 0.30
C HIS A 308 11.41 16.41 0.75
N THR A 309 11.23 17.31 -0.23
CA THR A 309 10.80 18.69 -0.01
C THR A 309 9.79 19.12 -1.07
N TRP A 310 8.88 20.01 -0.70
CA TRP A 310 7.84 20.54 -1.57
C TRP A 310 8.11 22.01 -1.93
N SER A 311 7.94 22.35 -3.21
CA SER A 311 7.88 23.73 -3.70
C SER A 311 6.65 23.90 -4.58
N GLY A 312 5.57 24.44 -4.01
CA GLY A 312 4.25 24.35 -4.64
C GLY A 312 3.83 22.89 -4.75
N SER A 313 3.36 22.46 -5.93
CA SER A 313 2.99 21.06 -6.19
C SER A 313 4.15 20.21 -6.74
N VAL A 314 5.38 20.74 -6.77
CA VAL A 314 6.56 19.95 -7.16
C VAL A 314 7.20 19.37 -5.91
N VAL A 315 7.32 18.05 -5.86
CA VAL A 315 8.10 17.35 -4.82
C VAL A 315 9.46 16.96 -5.38
N THR A 316 10.52 17.28 -4.65
CA THR A 316 11.87 16.75 -4.91
C THR A 316 12.17 15.67 -3.90
N ILE A 317 12.50 14.48 -4.39
CA ILE A 317 12.74 13.26 -3.62
C ILE A 317 14.20 12.88 -3.77
N ALA A 318 14.88 12.60 -2.66
CA ALA A 318 16.20 12.00 -2.61
C ALA A 318 16.09 10.47 -2.72
N LEU A 319 16.97 9.87 -3.51
CA LEU A 319 17.01 8.43 -3.75
C LEU A 319 18.14 7.79 -2.95
N ASP A 320 17.92 6.55 -2.51
CA ASP A 320 18.92 5.75 -1.81
C ASP A 320 20.01 5.27 -2.79
N ASP A 321 19.60 4.88 -3.99
CA ASP A 321 20.46 4.49 -5.09
C ASP A 321 20.43 5.51 -6.24
N MET A 322 21.51 5.54 -7.02
CA MET A 322 21.58 6.39 -8.20
C MET A 322 20.75 5.82 -9.36
N LEU A 323 20.13 6.70 -10.15
CA LEU A 323 19.46 6.31 -11.40
C LEU A 323 20.44 5.63 -12.36
N ALA A 324 20.06 4.50 -12.94
CA ALA A 324 20.85 3.80 -13.95
C ALA A 324 20.71 4.45 -15.34
N ASN A 325 19.55 5.03 -15.64
CA ASN A 325 19.23 5.57 -16.96
C ASN A 325 19.00 7.09 -16.96
N ASN A 326 19.00 7.66 -18.17
CA ASN A 326 18.59 9.05 -18.39
C ASN A 326 17.08 9.10 -18.64
N TYR A 327 16.41 10.09 -18.07
CA TYR A 327 14.98 10.31 -18.26
C TYR A 327 14.69 11.73 -18.72
N LEU A 328 13.96 11.86 -19.82
CA LEU A 328 13.49 13.15 -20.33
C LEU A 328 12.13 13.49 -19.73
N ALA A 329 11.96 14.73 -19.28
CA ALA A 329 10.72 15.18 -18.64
C ALA A 329 9.46 14.99 -19.50
N ALA A 330 9.57 15.15 -20.82
CA ALA A 330 8.43 15.06 -21.71
C ALA A 330 7.83 13.64 -21.80
N GLU A 331 8.63 12.61 -21.58
CA GLU A 331 8.27 11.21 -21.83
C GLU A 331 8.22 10.41 -20.53
N THR A 332 8.50 11.02 -19.38
CA THR A 332 8.70 10.28 -18.11
C THR A 332 7.62 10.61 -17.09
N TYR A 333 7.05 9.56 -16.51
CA TYR A 333 6.18 9.65 -15.33
C TYR A 333 6.79 8.86 -14.18
N VAL A 334 6.43 9.30 -12.98
CA VAL A 334 6.90 8.71 -11.73
C VAL A 334 5.68 8.39 -10.86
N GLY A 335 5.53 7.12 -10.49
CA GLY A 335 4.51 6.64 -9.57
C GLY A 335 5.12 6.32 -8.21
N ILE A 336 4.43 6.67 -7.13
CA ILE A 336 4.78 6.17 -5.79
C ILE A 336 4.13 4.79 -5.64
N CYS A 337 4.95 3.79 -5.32
CA CYS A 337 4.54 2.41 -5.22
C CYS A 337 3.89 2.10 -3.88
N LEU A 338 2.81 1.34 -3.94
CA LEU A 338 2.27 0.60 -2.81
C LEU A 338 2.85 -0.82 -2.87
N GLU A 339 3.61 -1.18 -1.84
CA GLU A 339 4.22 -2.49 -1.72
C GLU A 339 3.18 -3.47 -1.14
N LEU A 340 2.70 -4.38 -1.99
CA LEU A 340 1.69 -5.37 -1.62
C LEU A 340 2.32 -6.57 -0.89
N GLY A 341 3.62 -6.79 -1.08
CA GLY A 341 4.34 -7.98 -0.63
C GLY A 341 3.92 -9.23 -1.41
N ASP A 342 4.10 -10.39 -0.81
CA ASP A 342 3.69 -11.65 -1.41
C ASP A 342 2.17 -11.81 -1.37
N ILE A 343 1.57 -12.12 -2.51
CA ILE A 343 0.12 -12.37 -2.61
C ILE A 343 -0.09 -13.88 -2.66
N GLU A 344 -0.31 -14.44 -1.46
CA GLU A 344 -0.60 -15.86 -1.24
C GLU A 344 -1.64 -16.03 -0.11
N PRO A 345 -2.34 -17.17 -0.05
CA PRO A 345 -3.17 -17.49 1.09
C PRO A 345 -2.30 -18.02 2.23
N VAL A 346 -2.59 -17.61 3.46
CA VAL A 346 -1.89 -18.09 4.66
C VAL A 346 -2.89 -18.48 5.75
N PHE A 347 -2.50 -19.38 6.65
CA PHE A 347 -3.23 -19.62 7.89
C PHE A 347 -2.40 -19.13 9.09
N LEU A 348 -3.10 -18.63 10.10
CA LEU A 348 -2.54 -17.99 11.29
C LEU A 348 -3.34 -18.41 12.53
N ASP A 349 -2.81 -18.06 13.71
CA ASP A 349 -3.52 -18.14 14.98
C ASP A 349 -4.07 -19.53 15.32
N TRP A 350 -3.32 -20.60 15.01
CA TRP A 350 -3.69 -21.97 15.37
C TRP A 350 -3.71 -22.16 16.89
N VAL A 351 -4.87 -22.52 17.43
CA VAL A 351 -5.05 -22.74 18.87
C VAL A 351 -5.93 -23.96 19.10
N GLU A 352 -5.45 -24.84 19.97
CA GLU A 352 -6.15 -26.05 20.40
C GLU A 352 -6.59 -25.92 21.85
N ILE A 353 -7.86 -26.23 22.11
CA ILE A 353 -8.40 -26.34 23.45
C ILE A 353 -8.91 -27.77 23.62
N SER A 354 -8.00 -28.63 24.10
CA SER A 354 -8.27 -30.00 24.52
C SER A 354 -7.34 -30.39 25.67
N SER A 355 -7.76 -31.38 26.46
CA SER A 355 -6.91 -31.96 27.51
C SER A 355 -5.93 -33.02 27.01
N ALA A 356 -6.22 -33.64 25.86
CA ALA A 356 -5.46 -34.79 25.35
C ALA A 356 -5.50 -34.97 23.82
N GLY A 357 -6.38 -34.27 23.11
CA GLY A 357 -6.39 -34.21 21.65
C GLY A 357 -5.36 -33.21 21.16
N THR A 358 -4.66 -33.54 20.07
CA THR A 358 -3.72 -32.64 19.40
C THR A 358 -3.80 -32.79 17.89
N TYR A 359 -3.50 -31.73 17.14
CA TYR A 359 -3.28 -31.79 15.70
C TYR A 359 -1.81 -31.45 15.40
N ASP A 360 -1.19 -32.12 14.43
CA ASP A 360 0.18 -31.81 13.98
C ASP A 360 0.14 -30.91 12.75
N GLU A 361 -0.07 -29.61 12.96
CA GLU A 361 -0.10 -28.58 11.91
C GLU A 361 1.28 -28.30 11.31
N SER A 362 2.35 -28.81 11.93
CA SER A 362 3.72 -28.68 11.41
C SER A 362 4.00 -29.67 10.29
N THR A 363 3.57 -30.93 10.46
CA THR A 363 3.70 -31.97 9.43
C THR A 363 2.54 -31.95 8.44
N TYR A 364 1.35 -31.59 8.92
CA TYR A 364 0.09 -31.59 8.15
C TYR A 364 -0.58 -30.20 8.20
N PRO A 365 0.07 -29.14 7.68
CA PRO A 365 -0.54 -27.82 7.66
C PRO A 365 -1.82 -27.80 6.82
N LEU A 366 -2.68 -26.80 7.07
CA LEU A 366 -3.83 -26.56 6.20
C LEU A 366 -3.35 -26.37 4.76
N VAL A 367 -3.94 -27.14 3.84
CA VAL A 367 -3.73 -26.93 2.41
C VAL A 367 -4.70 -25.84 1.95
N LEU A 368 -4.14 -24.74 1.46
CA LEU A 368 -4.85 -23.57 0.99
C LEU A 368 -4.74 -23.47 -0.54
N SER A 369 -5.69 -22.76 -1.15
CA SER A 369 -5.62 -22.42 -2.57
C SER A 369 -5.82 -20.93 -2.79
N ASN A 370 -5.21 -20.38 -3.83
CA ASN A 370 -5.29 -18.97 -4.21
C ASN A 370 -6.74 -18.51 -4.38
N LEU A 371 -7.54 -19.33 -5.07
CA LEU A 371 -8.92 -19.00 -5.42
C LEU A 371 -9.96 -19.49 -4.37
N GLY A 372 -9.71 -20.59 -3.67
CA GLY A 372 -10.67 -21.16 -2.71
C GLY A 372 -10.69 -20.47 -1.35
N THR A 373 -9.51 -20.06 -0.87
CA THR A 373 -9.31 -19.53 0.48
C THR A 373 -9.92 -18.14 0.65
N VAL A 374 -10.58 -17.91 1.79
CA VAL A 374 -11.14 -16.60 2.17
C VAL A 374 -10.42 -16.05 3.40
N THR A 375 -10.58 -14.76 3.69
CA THR A 375 -10.17 -14.24 5.00
C THR A 375 -11.30 -14.45 5.99
N ASP A 376 -11.17 -15.38 6.93
CA ASP A 376 -12.14 -15.64 8.00
C ASP A 376 -11.45 -16.35 9.18
N SER A 377 -12.08 -16.33 10.35
CA SER A 377 -11.69 -17.12 11.52
C SER A 377 -12.63 -18.32 11.65
N PHE A 378 -12.05 -19.51 11.75
CA PHE A 378 -12.77 -20.77 11.82
C PHE A 378 -12.66 -21.40 13.20
N THR A 379 -13.71 -22.11 13.59
CA THR A 379 -13.77 -22.94 14.78
C THR A 379 -14.22 -24.34 14.38
N ILE A 380 -13.40 -25.33 14.69
CA ILE A 380 -13.79 -26.73 14.72
C ILE A 380 -14.22 -27.06 16.14
N THR A 381 -15.36 -27.71 16.31
CA THR A 381 -15.88 -28.16 17.61
C THR A 381 -16.21 -29.63 17.55
N PHE A 382 -15.55 -30.42 18.38
CA PHE A 382 -15.80 -31.85 18.49
C PHE A 382 -17.18 -32.13 19.07
N THR A 383 -17.96 -32.97 18.39
CA THR A 383 -19.30 -33.42 18.82
C THR A 383 -19.25 -34.78 19.52
N ASP A 384 -18.18 -35.54 19.31
CA ASP A 384 -17.78 -36.72 20.07
C ASP A 384 -16.28 -36.94 19.91
N ALA A 385 -15.75 -38.12 20.22
CA ALA A 385 -14.33 -38.42 20.13
C ALA A 385 -13.76 -38.47 18.69
N THR A 386 -14.63 -38.56 17.68
CA THR A 386 -14.23 -38.77 16.27
C THR A 386 -14.92 -37.84 15.28
N HIS A 387 -16.02 -37.19 15.64
CA HIS A 387 -16.79 -36.28 14.78
C HIS A 387 -16.66 -34.84 15.28
N PHE A 388 -16.68 -33.89 14.35
CA PHE A 388 -16.68 -32.47 14.64
C PHE A 388 -17.55 -31.68 13.66
N GLY A 389 -17.98 -30.49 14.08
CA GLY A 389 -18.52 -29.44 13.19
C GLY A 389 -17.48 -28.35 12.95
N CYS A 390 -17.59 -27.64 11.82
CA CYS A 390 -16.76 -26.46 11.54
C CYS A 390 -17.64 -25.26 11.18
N ALA A 391 -17.29 -24.09 11.71
CA ALA A 391 -17.94 -22.83 11.35
C ALA A 391 -16.93 -21.68 11.24
N GLY A 392 -17.11 -20.81 10.25
CA GLY A 392 -16.42 -19.53 10.12
C GLY A 392 -17.23 -18.40 10.76
N VAL A 393 -16.57 -17.34 11.21
CA VAL A 393 -17.23 -16.15 11.77
C VAL A 393 -18.11 -15.48 10.72
N ALA A 394 -17.60 -15.36 9.49
CA ALA A 394 -18.33 -14.75 8.38
C ALA A 394 -19.01 -15.78 7.47
N GLU A 395 -18.37 -16.94 7.23
CA GLU A 395 -18.92 -17.98 6.35
C GLU A 395 -20.04 -18.81 7.02
N GLY A 396 -20.17 -18.77 8.34
CA GLY A 396 -21.16 -19.56 9.07
C GLY A 396 -20.80 -21.05 9.09
N SER A 397 -21.78 -21.95 9.09
CA SER A 397 -21.54 -23.40 9.17
C SER A 397 -20.94 -23.96 7.88
N LEU A 398 -19.78 -24.60 7.98
CA LEU A 398 -19.08 -25.29 6.89
C LEU A 398 -19.39 -26.80 6.84
N GLY A 399 -20.22 -27.29 7.77
CA GLY A 399 -20.63 -28.69 7.84
C GLY A 399 -19.86 -29.47 8.91
N SER A 400 -19.84 -30.79 8.76
CA SER A 400 -19.24 -31.72 9.72
C SER A 400 -18.16 -32.58 9.09
N GLY A 401 -17.14 -32.92 9.87
CA GLY A 401 -16.06 -33.83 9.48
C GLY A 401 -15.83 -34.92 10.53
N ILE A 402 -14.90 -35.83 10.21
CA ILE A 402 -14.44 -36.89 11.11
C ILE A 402 -12.92 -36.99 11.08
N VAL A 403 -12.32 -37.46 12.16
CA VAL A 403 -10.86 -37.55 12.29
C VAL A 403 -10.22 -38.56 11.34
N THR A 404 -11.00 -39.44 10.71
CA THR A 404 -10.48 -40.49 9.81
C THR A 404 -10.61 -40.16 8.32
N SER A 405 -11.04 -38.94 7.96
CA SER A 405 -11.15 -38.50 6.57
C SER A 405 -10.82 -37.02 6.44
N ASP A 406 -10.20 -36.63 5.33
CA ASP A 406 -9.87 -35.24 5.08
C ASP A 406 -11.15 -34.38 5.11
N PHE A 407 -11.04 -33.19 5.67
CA PHE A 407 -12.13 -32.22 5.73
C PHE A 407 -11.82 -31.05 4.81
N ALA A 408 -12.53 -30.99 3.69
CA ALA A 408 -12.35 -30.00 2.62
C ALA A 408 -13.68 -29.29 2.29
N PRO A 409 -14.17 -28.40 3.16
CA PRO A 409 -15.44 -27.70 2.94
C PRO A 409 -15.38 -26.81 1.70
N ILE A 410 -16.34 -26.97 0.79
CA ILE A 410 -16.34 -26.28 -0.52
C ILE A 410 -16.82 -24.84 -0.40
N ASN A 411 -16.03 -23.91 -0.95
CA ASN A 411 -16.46 -22.54 -1.22
C ASN A 411 -17.44 -22.52 -2.41
N PRO A 412 -18.72 -22.18 -2.21
CA PRO A 412 -19.73 -22.23 -3.27
C PRO A 412 -19.48 -21.19 -4.37
N ASN A 413 -18.69 -20.15 -4.11
CA ASN A 413 -18.41 -19.09 -5.09
C ASN A 413 -17.35 -19.50 -6.11
N THR A 414 -16.49 -20.45 -5.76
CA THR A 414 -15.33 -20.85 -6.58
C THR A 414 -15.30 -22.32 -6.93
N GLY A 415 -16.04 -23.15 -6.18
CA GLY A 415 -16.05 -24.61 -6.36
C GLY A 415 -14.82 -25.32 -5.81
N LEU A 416 -13.89 -24.59 -5.20
CA LEU A 416 -12.70 -25.11 -4.52
C LEU A 416 -12.90 -25.10 -2.99
N PRO A 417 -12.14 -25.90 -2.22
CA PRO A 417 -12.22 -25.87 -0.76
C PRO A 417 -11.82 -24.50 -0.18
N TYR A 418 -12.46 -24.09 0.92
CA TYR A 418 -11.98 -22.95 1.73
C TYR A 418 -10.58 -23.22 2.30
N PHE A 419 -10.35 -24.47 2.69
CA PHE A 419 -9.08 -25.06 3.12
C PHE A 419 -9.27 -26.59 3.07
N THR A 420 -8.19 -27.36 3.10
CA THR A 420 -8.23 -28.81 3.33
C THR A 420 -7.44 -29.16 4.58
N LEU A 421 -8.11 -29.83 5.51
CA LEU A 421 -7.53 -30.37 6.74
C LEU A 421 -7.26 -31.86 6.57
N ASP A 422 -6.00 -32.26 6.63
CA ASP A 422 -5.58 -33.66 6.46
C ASP A 422 -5.96 -34.47 7.71
N LYS A 423 -6.55 -35.66 7.49
CA LYS A 423 -6.92 -36.58 8.57
C LYS A 423 -5.72 -37.06 9.39
N ASP A 424 -4.53 -37.14 8.80
CA ASP A 424 -3.35 -37.73 9.45
C ASP A 424 -2.73 -36.80 10.49
N GLY A 425 -3.13 -35.52 10.51
CA GLY A 425 -2.74 -34.59 11.57
C GLY A 425 -3.40 -34.88 12.91
N TRP A 426 -4.54 -35.58 12.95
CA TRP A 426 -5.23 -35.87 14.22
C TRP A 426 -4.49 -36.91 15.06
N SER A 427 -4.22 -36.56 16.32
CA SER A 427 -3.69 -37.52 17.29
C SER A 427 -4.28 -37.32 18.69
N GLY A 428 -3.95 -38.22 19.61
CA GLY A 428 -4.42 -38.17 20.99
C GLY A 428 -5.89 -38.59 21.15
N SER A 429 -6.58 -38.01 22.13
CA SER A 429 -7.99 -38.32 22.45
C SER A 429 -8.82 -37.06 22.60
N TRP A 430 -9.68 -36.82 21.61
CA TRP A 430 -10.62 -35.72 21.58
C TRP A 430 -11.92 -36.07 22.30
N VAL A 431 -12.63 -35.08 22.82
CA VAL A 431 -13.94 -35.26 23.45
C VAL A 431 -14.95 -34.20 23.01
N LEU A 432 -16.23 -34.45 23.27
CA LEU A 432 -17.31 -33.49 23.04
C LEU A 432 -16.97 -32.14 23.68
N GLY A 433 -16.97 -31.08 22.86
CA GLY A 433 -16.72 -29.71 23.27
C GLY A 433 -15.27 -29.24 23.14
N ASP A 434 -14.32 -30.11 22.83
CA ASP A 434 -12.97 -29.69 22.46
C ASP A 434 -13.00 -28.86 21.17
N THR A 435 -12.05 -27.92 21.03
CA THR A 435 -12.02 -27.01 19.88
C THR A 435 -10.64 -26.82 19.29
N VAL A 436 -10.64 -26.51 17.99
CA VAL A 436 -9.49 -25.97 17.26
C VAL A 436 -9.95 -24.68 16.61
N THR A 437 -9.21 -23.59 16.81
CA THR A 437 -9.47 -22.30 16.15
C THR A 437 -8.27 -21.87 15.33
N PHE A 438 -8.52 -21.26 14.18
CA PHE A 438 -7.49 -20.71 13.31
C PHE A 438 -8.08 -19.62 12.42
N LYS A 439 -7.21 -18.80 11.82
CA LYS A 439 -7.59 -17.80 10.81
C LYS A 439 -6.99 -18.20 9.48
N THR A 440 -7.73 -18.05 8.39
CA THR A 440 -7.13 -17.99 7.04
C THR A 440 -7.15 -16.56 6.52
N VAL A 441 -6.22 -16.26 5.63
CA VAL A 441 -6.12 -15.00 4.91
C VAL A 441 -6.13 -15.33 3.43
N ALA A 442 -6.97 -14.64 2.66
CA ALA A 442 -7.06 -14.84 1.21
C ALA A 442 -5.84 -14.27 0.48
N SER A 443 -5.56 -14.86 -0.69
CA SER A 443 -4.57 -14.40 -1.68
C SER A 443 -5.01 -13.11 -2.39
N ALA A 444 -5.21 -12.05 -1.61
CA ALA A 444 -5.80 -10.79 -2.07
C ALA A 444 -5.40 -9.59 -1.19
N VAL A 445 -4.78 -8.55 -1.74
CA VAL A 445 -4.39 -7.35 -0.99
C VAL A 445 -5.41 -6.23 -1.22
N GLY A 446 -5.88 -5.61 -0.14
CA GLY A 446 -6.83 -4.50 -0.21
C GLY A 446 -6.14 -3.20 -0.59
N VAL A 447 -6.72 -2.45 -1.53
CA VAL A 447 -6.24 -1.14 -1.97
C VAL A 447 -7.42 -0.17 -2.00
N TRP A 448 -7.27 0.94 -1.28
CA TRP A 448 -8.18 2.06 -1.34
C TRP A 448 -7.79 3.01 -2.46
N LEU A 449 -8.80 3.51 -3.17
CA LEU A 449 -8.67 4.60 -4.13
C LEU A 449 -9.53 5.77 -3.66
N LYS A 450 -8.96 6.97 -3.64
CA LYS A 450 -9.61 8.24 -3.28
C LYS A 450 -9.66 9.13 -4.52
N GLU A 451 -10.85 9.27 -5.10
CA GLU A 451 -11.15 10.22 -6.17
C GLU A 451 -11.51 11.56 -5.54
N ILE A 452 -10.75 12.62 -5.84
CA ILE A 452 -11.06 13.98 -5.44
C ILE A 452 -11.39 14.78 -6.69
N VAL A 453 -12.63 15.21 -6.79
CA VAL A 453 -13.11 16.13 -7.81
C VAL A 453 -13.26 17.51 -7.17
N PRO A 454 -12.38 18.48 -7.47
CA PRO A 454 -12.55 19.85 -7.02
C PRO A 454 -13.88 20.48 -7.49
N ALA A 455 -14.30 21.53 -6.78
CA ALA A 455 -15.43 22.33 -7.23
C ALA A 455 -15.12 23.00 -8.57
N LEU A 456 -16.12 23.08 -9.44
CA LEU A 456 -16.05 23.64 -10.78
C LEU A 456 -15.18 22.85 -11.77
N THR A 457 -14.81 21.60 -11.46
CA THR A 457 -14.11 20.73 -12.41
C THR A 457 -14.92 20.56 -13.69
N ALA A 458 -14.26 20.68 -14.84
CA ALA A 458 -14.90 20.50 -16.14
C ALA A 458 -15.42 19.07 -16.33
N ALA A 459 -16.42 18.90 -17.19
CA ALA A 459 -16.89 17.56 -17.52
C ALA A 459 -15.90 16.89 -18.48
N GLU A 460 -15.36 15.74 -18.09
CA GLU A 460 -14.55 14.89 -18.95
C GLU A 460 -15.26 13.54 -19.17
N PRO A 461 -15.85 13.30 -20.37
CA PRO A 461 -16.62 12.08 -20.65
C PRO A 461 -15.78 10.80 -20.78
N PHE A 462 -14.45 10.92 -20.89
CA PHE A 462 -13.51 9.82 -20.99
C PHE A 462 -12.39 9.98 -19.96
N ASN A 463 -12.77 10.21 -18.70
CA ASN A 463 -11.79 10.20 -17.61
C ASN A 463 -11.22 8.79 -17.41
N LEU A 464 -9.91 8.69 -17.21
CA LEU A 464 -9.17 7.44 -17.20
C LEU A 464 -8.33 7.33 -15.92
N LEU A 465 -8.42 6.16 -15.28
CA LEU A 465 -7.52 5.73 -14.21
C LEU A 465 -6.58 4.68 -14.79
N VAL A 466 -5.26 4.91 -14.69
CA VAL A 466 -4.23 3.97 -15.14
C VAL A 466 -3.44 3.49 -13.93
N LEU A 467 -3.46 2.18 -13.70
CA LEU A 467 -2.70 1.51 -12.64
C LEU A 467 -1.61 0.65 -13.28
N GLY A 468 -0.40 0.73 -12.73
CA GLY A 468 0.68 -0.19 -12.99
C GLY A 468 0.69 -1.31 -11.94
N LEU A 469 1.04 -2.51 -12.35
CA LEU A 469 1.21 -3.68 -11.49
C LEU A 469 2.54 -4.34 -11.84
N TYR A 470 3.26 -4.77 -10.82
CA TYR A 470 4.46 -5.59 -10.95
C TYR A 470 4.40 -6.75 -9.97
N CYS A 471 4.88 -7.92 -10.36
CA CYS A 471 5.18 -9.06 -9.50
C CYS A 471 6.32 -9.87 -10.13
N GLU A 472 7.11 -10.55 -9.29
CA GLU A 472 8.28 -11.34 -9.73
C GLU A 472 7.95 -12.73 -10.25
#